data_AF-A0A0L0HUF9-F1
#
_entry.id   AF-A0A0L0HUF9-F1
#
_cell.length_a   1.000
_cell.length_b   1.000
_cell.length_c   1.000
_cell.angle_alpha   90.00
_cell.angle_beta   90.00
_cell.angle_gamma   90.00
#
_symmetry.space_group_name_H-M   'P 1'
#
loop_
_entity.id
_entity.type
_entity.pdbx_description
1 polymer ?
#
loop_
_entity_poly.entity_id
_entity_poly.type
_entity_poly.pdbx_seq_one_letter_code
_entity_poly.pdbx_strand_id
1 'polypeptide(L)'
;MASLRAIWERHVKPRVKLWRDKRDLGLLGLAVVYFIICIYLVAVANAFADRRNTNTNKPPDQRYVAPDPLLDATNPWYYRVHLPQNLPDTCVLISGVLMVLFAITRGAAAVTLIRRALFIVGSLYLGRVPYMMLTNLPAPYIYCFTPVDSNFGKDTWLLFSGRRVDCGDTFYSGHTIVFGSCLMMYWYHCRHYWITIPVVLFCIFGMLTLVMSSYHYTIDVLGAFVFTFLCWWLFHLAIEVDEIGNHRWWGKVIRWLDYDGHKLIEAKEGRKTLMMAASGRGPIHPEETLPTHVEPGQEMTERRGGDIVEVPRMSLSGVSRGDSPRLSGSLRTRVSNERVSNALSGPVQSVRRPPVTQETVEILIEEIHVSPP
;
A
#
# COMPACT_ATOMS: atom_id res chain seq x y z
N MET A 1 -35.84 -5.46 -34.48
CA MET A 1 -34.59 -6.04 -33.92
C MET A 1 -33.51 -4.98 -34.00
N ALA A 2 -33.08 -4.40 -32.87
CA ALA A 2 -31.88 -3.57 -32.87
C ALA A 2 -30.74 -4.41 -33.46
N SER A 3 -30.10 -3.95 -34.54
CA SER A 3 -29.06 -4.76 -35.17
C SER A 3 -28.00 -5.10 -34.13
N LEU A 4 -27.48 -6.32 -34.15
CA LEU A 4 -26.40 -6.74 -33.25
C LEU A 4 -25.23 -5.74 -33.25
N ARG A 5 -25.05 -5.01 -34.36
CA ARG A 5 -24.12 -3.88 -34.51
C ARG A 5 -24.44 -2.72 -33.56
N ALA A 6 -25.70 -2.33 -33.43
CA ALA A 6 -26.13 -1.26 -32.52
C ALA A 6 -25.93 -1.64 -31.04
N ILE A 7 -26.17 -2.91 -30.68
CA ILE A 7 -25.90 -3.43 -29.32
C ILE A 7 -24.39 -3.48 -29.06
N TRP A 8 -23.61 -3.95 -30.04
CA TRP A 8 -22.15 -3.98 -29.98
C TRP A 8 -21.55 -2.58 -29.80
N GLU A 9 -21.98 -1.60 -30.60
CA GLU A 9 -21.46 -0.24 -30.52
C GLU A 9 -21.87 0.49 -29.24
N ARG A 10 -23.07 0.21 -28.71
CA ARG A 10 -23.59 0.90 -27.51
C ARG A 10 -23.08 0.30 -26.20
N HIS A 11 -22.88 -1.02 -26.13
CA HIS A 11 -22.56 -1.71 -24.87
C HIS A 11 -21.19 -2.39 -24.82
N VAL A 12 -20.65 -2.83 -25.97
CA VAL A 12 -19.41 -3.62 -26.01
C VAL A 12 -18.22 -2.76 -26.40
N LYS A 13 -18.27 -2.06 -27.53
CA LYS A 13 -17.20 -1.18 -28.05
C LYS A 13 -16.65 -0.18 -27.01
N PRO A 14 -17.47 0.49 -26.17
CA PRO A 14 -16.97 1.43 -25.16
C PRO A 14 -16.28 0.75 -23.96
N ARG A 15 -16.62 -0.52 -23.70
CA ARG A 15 -16.00 -1.33 -22.64
C ARG A 15 -14.74 -2.03 -23.11
N VAL A 16 -14.64 -2.33 -24.41
CA VAL A 16 -13.46 -2.95 -25.03
C VAL A 16 -12.33 -1.94 -25.27
N LYS A 17 -12.63 -0.65 -25.45
CA LYS A 17 -11.59 0.38 -25.57
C LYS A 17 -10.95 0.64 -24.19
N LEU A 18 -9.76 0.08 -23.95
CA LEU A 18 -9.05 0.13 -22.66
C LEU A 18 -8.21 1.41 -22.43
N TRP A 19 -7.83 2.11 -23.50
CA TRP A 19 -7.03 3.34 -23.46
C TRP A 19 -7.78 4.54 -24.03
N ARG A 20 -7.45 5.76 -23.57
CA ARG A 20 -8.03 7.00 -24.11
C ARG A 20 -7.41 7.39 -25.45
N ASP A 21 -6.09 7.51 -25.45
CA ASP A 21 -5.27 8.09 -26.52
C ASP A 21 -3.87 7.42 -26.56
N LYS A 22 -3.11 7.56 -27.64
CA LYS A 22 -1.76 6.99 -27.80
C LYS A 22 -0.78 7.48 -26.73
N ARG A 23 -0.94 8.73 -26.28
CA ARG A 23 -0.13 9.28 -25.18
C ARG A 23 -0.33 8.54 -23.85
N ASP A 24 -1.53 8.03 -23.61
CA ASP A 24 -1.88 7.25 -22.41
C ASP A 24 -1.09 5.93 -22.37
N LEU A 25 -0.95 5.27 -23.54
CA LEU A 25 -0.11 4.08 -23.71
C LEU A 25 1.38 4.39 -23.54
N GLY A 26 1.85 5.53 -24.05
CA GLY A 26 3.23 5.97 -23.85
C GLY A 26 3.57 6.18 -22.36
N LEU A 27 2.67 6.82 -21.61
CA LEU A 27 2.81 7.01 -20.17
C LEU A 27 2.71 5.69 -19.39
N LEU A 28 1.88 4.75 -19.84
CA LEU A 28 1.87 3.40 -19.29
C LEU A 28 3.21 2.70 -19.51
N GLY A 29 3.77 2.76 -20.72
CA GLY A 29 5.08 2.19 -21.04
C GLY A 29 6.18 2.75 -20.13
N LEU A 30 6.17 4.06 -19.87
CA LEU A 30 7.08 4.69 -18.92
C LEU A 30 6.90 4.16 -17.49
N ALA A 31 5.66 4.01 -17.03
CA ALA A 31 5.36 3.46 -15.70
C ALA A 31 5.78 1.99 -15.57
N VAL A 32 5.65 1.19 -16.62
CA VAL A 32 6.14 -0.20 -16.67
C VAL A 32 7.66 -0.24 -16.55
N VAL A 33 8.38 0.59 -17.32
CA VAL A 33 9.84 0.68 -17.25
C VAL A 33 10.28 1.11 -15.85
N TYR A 34 9.65 2.14 -15.28
CA TYR A 34 9.91 2.59 -13.91
C TYR A 34 9.70 1.46 -12.89
N PHE A 35 8.57 0.75 -12.98
CA PHE A 35 8.27 -0.38 -12.11
C PHE A 35 9.33 -1.49 -12.22
N ILE A 36 9.72 -1.88 -13.44
CA ILE A 36 10.76 -2.88 -13.67
C ILE A 36 12.10 -2.46 -13.05
N ILE A 37 12.49 -1.19 -13.22
CA ILE A 37 13.70 -0.64 -12.60
C ILE A 37 13.62 -0.75 -11.07
N CYS A 38 12.48 -0.38 -10.47
CA CYS A 38 12.30 -0.46 -9.01
C CYS A 38 12.41 -1.90 -8.50
N ILE A 39 11.78 -2.87 -9.17
CA ILE A 39 11.87 -4.29 -8.81
C ILE A 39 13.30 -4.83 -8.97
N TYR A 40 14.01 -4.41 -10.03
CA TYR A 40 15.41 -4.78 -10.20
C TYR A 40 16.29 -4.25 -9.07
N LEU A 41 16.10 -2.99 -8.65
CA LEU A 41 16.82 -2.43 -7.51
C LEU A 41 16.53 -3.16 -6.19
N VAL A 42 15.30 -3.63 -5.99
CA VAL A 42 14.96 -4.50 -4.85
C VAL A 42 15.69 -5.84 -4.95
N ALA A 43 15.77 -6.45 -6.13
CA ALA A 43 16.53 -7.69 -6.33
C ALA A 43 18.03 -7.49 -6.04
N VAL A 44 18.60 -6.34 -6.42
CA VAL A 44 19.98 -5.95 -6.06
C VAL A 44 20.14 -5.86 -4.54
N ALA A 45 19.21 -5.17 -3.87
CA ALA A 45 19.24 -5.02 -2.42
C ALA A 45 19.11 -6.36 -1.69
N ASN A 46 18.22 -7.26 -2.17
CA ASN A 46 18.07 -8.61 -1.65
C ASN A 46 19.33 -9.45 -1.83
N ALA A 47 19.93 -9.43 -3.03
CA ALA A 47 21.18 -10.13 -3.30
C ALA A 47 22.30 -9.65 -2.36
N PHE A 48 22.32 -8.35 -2.06
CA PHE A 48 23.26 -7.76 -1.11
C PHE A 48 22.97 -8.20 0.34
N ALA A 49 21.71 -8.15 0.76
CA ALA A 49 21.28 -8.55 2.10
C ALA A 49 21.57 -10.04 2.37
N ASP A 50 21.27 -10.93 1.43
CA ASP A 50 21.54 -12.38 1.52
C ASP A 50 23.01 -12.69 1.80
N ARG A 51 23.94 -11.94 1.20
CA ARG A 51 25.40 -12.12 1.40
C ARG A 51 25.88 -11.64 2.76
N ARG A 52 25.19 -10.66 3.34
CA ARG A 52 25.55 -10.07 4.64
C ARG A 52 24.78 -10.67 5.81
N ASN A 53 23.70 -11.40 5.55
CA ASN A 53 22.90 -12.00 6.61
C ASN A 53 23.70 -13.13 7.27
N THR A 54 24.20 -12.88 8.47
CA THR A 54 24.96 -13.88 9.24
C THR A 54 24.06 -14.98 9.82
N ASN A 55 22.73 -14.78 9.84
CA ASN A 55 21.80 -15.74 10.40
C ASN A 55 21.51 -16.90 9.43
N THR A 56 21.37 -16.61 8.14
CA THR A 56 21.13 -17.63 7.10
C THR A 56 22.32 -18.55 6.88
N ASN A 57 23.54 -18.08 7.18
CA ASN A 57 24.76 -18.89 7.07
C ASN A 57 24.95 -19.88 8.23
N LYS A 58 24.11 -19.83 9.27
CA LYS A 58 24.15 -20.75 10.40
C LYS A 58 23.24 -21.96 10.18
N PRO A 59 23.53 -23.12 10.78
CA PRO A 59 22.61 -24.25 10.78
C PRO A 59 21.32 -23.89 11.55
N PRO A 60 20.17 -24.53 11.23
CA PRO A 60 18.85 -24.15 11.75
C PRO A 60 18.76 -24.03 13.28
N ASP A 61 19.47 -24.88 14.01
CA ASP A 61 19.51 -24.93 15.48
C ASP A 61 20.17 -23.69 16.12
N GLN A 62 21.00 -22.97 15.36
CA GLN A 62 21.73 -21.80 15.82
C GLN A 62 21.17 -20.48 15.26
N ARG A 63 20.06 -20.55 14.51
CA ARG A 63 19.43 -19.36 13.94
C ARG A 63 18.62 -18.64 15.01
N TYR A 64 18.78 -17.32 15.04
CA TYR A 64 17.99 -16.45 15.88
C TYR A 64 16.73 -16.02 15.13
N VAL A 65 15.58 -16.09 15.81
CA VAL A 65 14.31 -15.51 15.37
C VAL A 65 13.94 -14.44 16.37
N ALA A 66 13.60 -13.25 15.88
CA ALA A 66 13.18 -12.17 16.76
C ALA A 66 11.83 -12.51 17.41
N PRO A 67 11.63 -12.19 18.70
CA PRO A 67 10.35 -12.45 19.36
C PRO A 67 9.25 -11.61 18.71
N ASP A 68 8.15 -12.26 18.35
CA ASP A 68 6.99 -11.62 17.74
C ASP A 68 5.71 -12.27 18.31
N PRO A 69 4.97 -11.56 19.19
CA PRO A 69 3.84 -12.13 19.89
C PRO A 69 2.74 -12.69 18.98
N LEU A 70 2.51 -12.09 17.81
CA LEU A 70 1.47 -12.54 16.89
C LEU A 70 1.95 -13.75 16.09
N LEU A 71 3.21 -13.75 15.65
CA LEU A 71 3.84 -14.91 15.02
C LEU A 71 3.81 -16.11 15.98
N ASP A 72 4.32 -15.94 17.20
CA ASP A 72 4.42 -17.00 18.20
C ASP A 72 3.05 -17.58 18.58
N ALA A 73 2.02 -16.74 18.63
CA ALA A 73 0.66 -17.16 18.95
C ALA A 73 -0.02 -17.92 17.80
N THR A 74 0.27 -17.57 16.54
CA THR A 74 -0.52 -18.05 15.38
C THR A 74 0.18 -19.13 14.56
N ASN A 75 1.51 -19.17 14.58
CA ASN A 75 2.30 -20.14 13.82
C ASN A 75 2.02 -21.61 14.18
N PRO A 76 1.90 -21.99 15.48
CA PRO A 76 1.57 -23.38 15.84
C PRO A 76 0.20 -23.82 15.32
N TRP A 77 -0.76 -22.89 15.25
CA TRP A 77 -2.07 -23.17 14.68
C TRP A 77 -1.98 -23.37 13.18
N TYR A 78 -1.23 -22.53 12.47
CA TYR A 78 -1.07 -22.58 11.01
C TYR A 78 -0.53 -23.93 10.53
N TYR A 79 0.51 -24.44 11.18
CA TYR A 79 1.07 -25.75 10.85
C TYR A 79 0.17 -26.91 11.30
N ARG A 80 -0.58 -26.78 12.40
CA ARG A 80 -1.55 -27.80 12.84
C ARG A 80 -2.67 -28.01 11.82
N VAL A 81 -3.12 -26.95 11.14
CA VAL A 81 -4.15 -27.04 10.10
C VAL A 81 -3.58 -27.42 8.73
N HIS A 82 -2.27 -27.71 8.63
CA HIS A 82 -1.58 -28.15 7.41
C HIS A 82 -1.77 -27.20 6.22
N LEU A 83 -1.82 -25.89 6.48
CA LEU A 83 -1.85 -24.91 5.40
C LEU A 83 -0.50 -24.85 4.68
N PRO A 84 -0.49 -24.71 3.35
CA PRO A 84 0.75 -24.76 2.58
C PRO A 84 1.60 -23.50 2.80
N GLN A 85 2.92 -23.66 2.74
CA GLN A 85 3.87 -22.56 2.98
C GLN A 85 3.74 -21.46 1.90
N ASN A 86 3.51 -21.83 0.64
CA ASN A 86 3.33 -20.90 -0.49
C ASN A 86 1.93 -20.26 -0.60
N LEU A 87 1.08 -20.41 0.43
CA LEU A 87 -0.24 -19.78 0.47
C LEU A 87 -0.17 -18.24 0.31
N PRO A 88 0.73 -17.52 1.00
CA PRO A 88 0.80 -16.07 0.86
C PRO A 88 1.20 -15.63 -0.55
N ASP A 89 2.12 -16.35 -1.21
CA ASP A 89 2.52 -16.10 -2.60
C ASP A 89 1.33 -16.25 -3.56
N THR A 90 0.53 -17.30 -3.36
CA THR A 90 -0.69 -17.54 -4.13
C THR A 90 -1.72 -16.41 -3.92
N CYS A 91 -1.90 -15.96 -2.67
CA CYS A 91 -2.79 -14.86 -2.35
C CYS A 91 -2.34 -13.52 -2.98
N VAL A 92 -1.03 -13.27 -3.04
CA VAL A 92 -0.48 -12.08 -3.72
C VAL A 92 -0.72 -12.14 -5.23
N LEU A 93 -0.51 -13.30 -5.85
CA LEU A 93 -0.80 -13.49 -7.28
C LEU A 93 -2.27 -13.20 -7.58
N ILE A 94 -3.19 -13.76 -6.77
CA ILE A 94 -4.62 -13.50 -6.90
C ILE A 94 -4.92 -12.01 -6.73
N SER A 95 -4.33 -11.33 -5.74
CA SER A 95 -4.50 -9.88 -5.54
C SER A 95 -4.04 -9.07 -6.76
N GLY A 96 -2.89 -9.41 -7.36
CA GLY A 96 -2.41 -8.76 -8.59
C GLY A 96 -3.36 -8.97 -9.77
N VAL A 97 -3.87 -10.19 -9.94
CA VAL A 97 -4.88 -10.51 -10.97
C VAL A 97 -6.17 -9.72 -10.73
N LEU A 98 -6.65 -9.64 -9.48
CA LEU A 98 -7.84 -8.86 -9.12
C LEU A 98 -7.68 -7.37 -9.47
N MET A 99 -6.51 -6.77 -9.20
CA MET A 99 -6.23 -5.38 -9.60
C MET A 99 -6.34 -5.18 -11.11
N VAL A 100 -5.76 -6.09 -11.91
CA VAL A 100 -5.80 -6.02 -13.37
C VAL A 100 -7.23 -6.20 -13.89
N LEU A 101 -7.95 -7.22 -13.40
CA LEU A 101 -9.34 -7.48 -13.75
C LEU A 101 -10.21 -6.28 -13.41
N PHE A 102 -10.06 -5.74 -12.20
CA PHE A 102 -10.78 -4.56 -11.75
C PHE A 102 -10.51 -3.36 -12.66
N ALA A 103 -9.25 -3.10 -13.03
CA ALA A 103 -8.91 -2.04 -13.98
C ALA A 103 -9.63 -2.24 -15.32
N ILE A 104 -9.61 -3.45 -15.89
CA ILE A 104 -10.27 -3.78 -17.16
C ILE A 104 -11.76 -3.48 -17.12
N THR A 105 -12.46 -3.75 -16.00
CA THR A 105 -13.89 -3.43 -15.86
C THR A 105 -14.22 -1.94 -16.01
N ARG A 106 -13.21 -1.05 -15.94
CA ARG A 106 -13.37 0.41 -16.08
C ARG A 106 -13.23 0.92 -17.52
N GLY A 107 -13.02 0.02 -18.49
CA GLY A 107 -12.94 0.35 -19.91
C GLY A 107 -11.84 1.37 -20.18
N ALA A 108 -12.17 2.51 -20.79
CA ALA A 108 -11.18 3.53 -21.16
C ALA A 108 -10.37 4.16 -20.00
N ALA A 109 -10.68 3.85 -18.74
CA ALA A 109 -9.88 4.27 -17.58
C ALA A 109 -8.95 3.16 -17.05
N ALA A 110 -8.97 1.96 -17.65
CA ALA A 110 -8.19 0.80 -17.21
C ALA A 110 -6.70 1.12 -17.22
N VAL A 111 -6.20 1.69 -18.31
CA VAL A 111 -4.78 2.04 -18.49
C VAL A 111 -4.33 3.09 -17.47
N THR A 112 -5.16 4.09 -17.19
CA THR A 112 -4.90 5.07 -16.13
C THR A 112 -4.75 4.40 -14.77
N LEU A 113 -5.67 3.49 -14.41
CA LEU A 113 -5.63 2.79 -13.12
C LEU A 113 -4.42 1.88 -12.98
N ILE A 114 -4.09 1.11 -14.03
CA ILE A 114 -2.90 0.25 -14.04
C ILE A 114 -1.63 1.10 -13.92
N ARG A 115 -1.56 2.22 -14.64
CA ARG A 115 -0.43 3.16 -14.55
C ARG A 115 -0.26 3.71 -13.14
N ARG A 116 -1.35 4.14 -12.49
CA ARG A 116 -1.32 4.61 -11.09
C ARG A 116 -0.79 3.51 -10.16
N ALA A 117 -1.34 2.31 -10.27
CA ALA A 117 -0.92 1.17 -9.47
C ALA A 117 0.58 0.87 -9.67
N LEU A 118 1.06 0.78 -10.91
CA LEU A 118 2.48 0.53 -11.21
C LEU A 118 3.40 1.60 -10.63
N PHE A 119 3.02 2.88 -10.75
CA PHE A 119 3.82 3.98 -10.21
C PHE A 119 3.87 3.97 -8.68
N ILE A 120 2.72 3.80 -8.01
CA ILE A 120 2.65 3.78 -6.54
C ILE A 120 3.37 2.54 -6.00
N VAL A 121 3.06 1.36 -6.53
CA VAL A 121 3.69 0.09 -6.11
C VAL A 121 5.19 0.13 -6.38
N GLY A 122 5.62 0.61 -7.56
CA GLY A 122 7.04 0.77 -7.87
C GLY A 122 7.77 1.71 -6.90
N SER A 123 7.14 2.83 -6.55
CA SER A 123 7.71 3.79 -5.57
C SER A 123 7.80 3.20 -4.16
N LEU A 124 6.82 2.39 -3.75
CA LEU A 124 6.86 1.65 -2.49
C LEU A 124 8.01 0.64 -2.48
N TYR A 125 8.20 -0.13 -3.56
CA TYR A 125 9.34 -1.04 -3.70
C TYR A 125 10.68 -0.30 -3.68
N LEU A 126 10.78 0.83 -4.36
CA LEU A 126 11.98 1.67 -4.31
C LEU A 126 12.25 2.16 -2.87
N GLY A 127 11.20 2.50 -2.13
CA GLY A 127 11.28 2.89 -0.72
C GLY A 127 11.85 1.80 0.18
N ARG A 128 11.74 0.52 -0.18
CA ARG A 128 12.30 -0.62 0.59
C ARG A 128 13.83 -0.69 0.52
N VAL A 129 14.39 -0.38 -0.65
CA VAL A 129 15.82 -0.53 -0.95
C VAL A 129 16.75 0.00 0.16
N PRO A 130 16.62 1.24 0.65
CA PRO A 130 17.50 1.73 1.70
C PRO A 130 17.42 0.93 3.00
N TYR A 131 16.23 0.46 3.41
CA TYR A 131 16.10 -0.30 4.66
C TYR A 131 16.88 -1.61 4.61
N MET A 132 16.75 -2.34 3.50
CA MET A 132 17.41 -3.62 3.26
C MET A 132 18.94 -3.49 3.14
N MET A 133 19.43 -2.33 2.72
CA MET A 133 20.87 -2.06 2.66
C MET A 133 21.45 -1.62 4.00
N LEU A 134 20.65 -0.94 4.83
CA LEU A 134 21.09 -0.36 6.10
C LEU A 134 20.99 -1.35 7.26
N THR A 135 19.95 -2.17 7.31
CA THR A 135 19.69 -3.09 8.41
C THR A 135 19.28 -4.44 7.84
N ASN A 136 19.97 -5.51 8.24
CA ASN A 136 19.59 -6.88 7.87
C ASN A 136 18.92 -7.56 9.06
N LEU A 137 17.61 -7.81 8.98
CA LEU A 137 16.93 -8.61 9.99
C LEU A 137 17.04 -10.12 9.68
N PRO A 138 17.05 -10.97 10.72
CA PRO A 138 17.03 -12.42 10.54
C PRO A 138 15.68 -12.88 9.99
N ALA A 139 15.66 -13.75 8.98
CA ALA A 139 14.40 -14.31 8.47
C ALA A 139 13.59 -15.03 9.58
N PRO A 140 12.25 -14.85 9.63
CA PRO A 140 11.41 -15.52 10.62
C PRO A 140 11.30 -17.02 10.36
N TYR A 141 11.36 -17.43 9.09
CA TYR A 141 11.33 -18.84 8.71
C TYR A 141 12.71 -19.49 8.88
N ILE A 142 12.85 -20.33 9.91
CA ILE A 142 14.12 -20.96 10.29
C ILE A 142 14.69 -21.86 9.18
N TYR A 143 13.84 -22.45 8.35
CA TYR A 143 14.28 -23.34 7.26
C TYR A 143 14.52 -22.61 5.93
N CYS A 144 14.48 -21.27 5.91
CA CYS A 144 14.81 -20.50 4.71
C CYS A 144 16.30 -20.62 4.42
N PHE A 145 16.67 -21.35 3.38
CA PHE A 145 18.04 -21.45 2.90
C PHE A 145 18.07 -21.23 1.40
N THR A 146 18.95 -20.34 0.97
CA THR A 146 19.18 -20.12 -0.45
C THR A 146 20.66 -20.15 -0.79
N PRO A 147 21.09 -21.01 -1.74
CA PRO A 147 22.47 -21.03 -2.19
C PRO A 147 22.83 -19.72 -2.89
N VAL A 148 23.87 -19.06 -2.41
CA VAL A 148 24.37 -17.81 -3.00
C VAL A 148 25.31 -18.09 -4.16
N ASP A 149 25.00 -17.56 -5.35
CA ASP A 149 25.93 -17.63 -6.49
C ASP A 149 27.10 -16.67 -6.28
N SER A 150 28.30 -17.12 -6.62
CA SER A 150 29.53 -16.32 -6.57
C SER A 150 29.43 -15.03 -7.40
N ASN A 151 28.71 -15.06 -8.52
CA ASN A 151 28.53 -13.91 -9.41
C ASN A 151 27.32 -13.10 -8.96
N PHE A 152 27.58 -11.91 -8.40
CA PHE A 152 26.54 -10.99 -7.92
C PHE A 152 25.49 -10.65 -8.99
N GLY A 153 25.91 -10.36 -10.22
CA GLY A 153 24.98 -9.97 -11.29
C GLY A 153 24.07 -11.12 -11.72
N LYS A 154 24.62 -12.33 -11.86
CA LYS A 154 23.82 -13.54 -12.13
C LYS A 154 22.84 -13.79 -11.00
N ASP A 155 23.28 -13.61 -9.77
CA ASP A 155 22.47 -13.83 -8.60
C ASP A 155 21.28 -12.88 -8.47
N THR A 156 21.55 -11.59 -8.65
CA THR A 156 20.51 -10.55 -8.77
C THR A 156 19.51 -10.89 -9.86
N TRP A 157 19.98 -11.38 -11.01
CA TRP A 157 19.09 -11.78 -12.11
C TRP A 157 18.21 -12.98 -11.74
N LEU A 158 18.74 -13.96 -11.02
CA LEU A 158 17.96 -15.12 -10.56
C LEU A 158 16.86 -14.71 -9.58
N LEU A 159 17.16 -13.78 -8.66
CA LEU A 159 16.16 -13.18 -7.77
C LEU A 159 15.12 -12.38 -8.56
N PHE A 160 15.55 -11.50 -9.47
CA PHE A 160 14.66 -10.69 -10.31
C PHE A 160 13.72 -11.55 -11.18
N SER A 161 14.22 -12.67 -11.70
CA SER A 161 13.43 -13.60 -12.52
C SER A 161 12.60 -14.61 -11.71
N GLY A 162 12.65 -14.56 -10.38
CA GLY A 162 11.92 -15.48 -9.49
C GLY A 162 12.42 -16.92 -9.54
N ARG A 163 13.63 -17.16 -10.09
CA ARG A 163 14.26 -18.50 -10.14
C ARG A 163 15.03 -18.85 -8.86
N ARG A 164 15.16 -17.88 -7.96
CA ARG A 164 15.80 -18.00 -6.66
C ARG A 164 14.92 -17.28 -5.63
N VAL A 165 14.81 -17.84 -4.44
CA VAL A 165 14.10 -17.25 -3.29
C VAL A 165 15.08 -16.42 -2.46
N ASP A 166 14.71 -15.24 -2.02
CA ASP A 166 15.46 -14.46 -1.03
C ASP A 166 15.16 -14.96 0.38
N CYS A 167 16.20 -15.13 1.19
CA CYS A 167 16.09 -15.41 2.63
C CYS A 167 16.70 -14.27 3.46
N GLY A 168 16.86 -13.11 2.82
CA GLY A 168 17.61 -11.97 3.29
C GLY A 168 16.78 -11.14 4.25
N ASP A 169 16.94 -9.83 4.17
CA ASP A 169 16.15 -8.93 4.99
C ASP A 169 14.68 -8.96 4.58
N THR A 170 13.81 -9.29 5.56
CA THR A 170 12.37 -9.34 5.37
C THR A 170 11.68 -8.02 5.71
N PHE A 171 12.43 -7.00 6.15
CA PHE A 171 11.86 -5.73 6.56
C PHE A 171 11.08 -5.06 5.42
N TYR A 172 9.98 -4.41 5.81
CA TYR A 172 9.06 -3.72 4.89
C TYR A 172 8.51 -4.67 3.81
N SER A 173 7.55 -5.55 4.12
CA SER A 173 7.10 -6.62 3.21
C SER A 173 6.62 -6.18 1.81
N GLY A 174 7.12 -6.85 0.77
CA GLY A 174 6.68 -6.67 -0.63
C GLY A 174 5.27 -7.23 -0.90
N HIS A 175 4.95 -8.38 -0.32
CA HIS A 175 3.62 -8.99 -0.41
C HIS A 175 2.55 -8.05 0.14
N THR A 176 2.82 -7.44 1.29
CA THR A 176 1.90 -6.48 1.90
C THR A 176 1.70 -5.23 1.05
N ILE A 177 2.71 -4.76 0.30
CA ILE A 177 2.54 -3.65 -0.66
C ILE A 177 1.48 -4.01 -1.71
N VAL A 178 1.49 -5.25 -2.22
CA VAL A 178 0.50 -5.71 -3.21
C VAL A 178 -0.88 -5.86 -2.59
N PHE A 179 -0.99 -6.50 -1.41
CA PHE A 179 -2.27 -6.60 -0.69
C PHE A 179 -2.87 -5.23 -0.37
N GLY A 180 -2.05 -4.33 0.20
CA GLY A 180 -2.46 -2.96 0.53
C GLY A 180 -2.86 -2.19 -0.72
N SER A 181 -2.15 -2.35 -1.83
CA SER A 181 -2.49 -1.67 -3.09
C SER A 181 -3.77 -2.21 -3.73
N CYS A 182 -4.00 -3.52 -3.67
CA CYS A 182 -5.26 -4.13 -4.10
C CYS A 182 -6.43 -3.60 -3.26
N LEU A 183 -6.26 -3.61 -1.93
CA LEU A 183 -7.25 -3.07 -0.99
C LEU A 183 -7.57 -1.61 -1.30
N MET A 184 -6.56 -0.73 -1.40
CA MET A 184 -6.75 0.69 -1.69
C MET A 184 -7.41 0.91 -3.05
N MET A 185 -7.03 0.15 -4.08
CA MET A 185 -7.62 0.27 -5.41
C MET A 185 -9.11 -0.05 -5.42
N TYR A 186 -9.54 -1.09 -4.69
CA TYR A 186 -10.96 -1.40 -4.53
C TYR A 186 -11.66 -0.38 -3.62
N TRP A 187 -11.04 0.03 -2.52
CA TRP A 187 -11.63 0.98 -1.58
C TRP A 187 -11.91 2.35 -2.22
N TYR A 188 -10.94 2.89 -2.97
CA TYR A 188 -11.07 4.20 -3.61
C TYR A 188 -11.98 4.20 -4.84
N HIS A 189 -11.95 3.14 -5.65
CA HIS A 189 -12.60 3.17 -6.96
C HIS A 189 -13.86 2.28 -7.05
N CYS A 190 -14.12 1.39 -6.09
CA CYS A 190 -15.30 0.52 -6.09
C CYS A 190 -16.38 1.03 -5.12
N ARG A 191 -17.51 1.49 -5.68
CA ARG A 191 -18.69 1.92 -4.90
C ARG A 191 -19.55 0.76 -4.36
N HIS A 192 -19.31 -0.46 -4.83
CA HIS A 192 -20.13 -1.62 -4.46
C HIS A 192 -19.53 -2.34 -3.26
N TYR A 193 -20.01 -2.03 -2.06
CA TYR A 193 -19.53 -2.63 -0.81
C TYR A 193 -19.56 -4.16 -0.82
N TRP A 194 -20.52 -4.79 -1.49
CA TRP A 194 -20.61 -6.25 -1.63
C TRP A 194 -19.46 -6.87 -2.44
N ILE A 195 -18.76 -6.08 -3.27
CA ILE A 195 -17.52 -6.49 -3.94
C ILE A 195 -16.31 -6.07 -3.10
N THR A 196 -16.34 -4.83 -2.59
CA THR A 196 -15.20 -4.25 -1.87
C THR A 196 -14.88 -5.01 -0.58
N ILE A 197 -15.90 -5.34 0.23
CA ILE A 197 -15.71 -5.99 1.54
C ILE A 197 -15.04 -7.37 1.39
N PRO A 198 -15.50 -8.29 0.52
CA PRO A 198 -14.81 -9.57 0.33
C PRO A 198 -13.34 -9.43 -0.11
N VAL A 199 -13.03 -8.46 -0.99
CA VAL A 199 -11.66 -8.23 -1.45
C VAL A 199 -10.78 -7.68 -0.32
N VAL A 200 -11.32 -6.76 0.49
CA VAL A 200 -10.64 -6.22 1.68
C VAL A 200 -10.35 -7.35 2.67
N LEU A 201 -11.35 -8.18 2.98
CA LEU A 201 -11.18 -9.32 3.88
C LEU A 201 -10.15 -10.33 3.34
N PHE A 202 -10.16 -10.59 2.04
CA PHE A 202 -9.16 -11.44 1.38
C PHE A 202 -7.75 -10.86 1.50
N CYS A 203 -7.56 -9.56 1.28
CA CYS A 203 -6.25 -8.90 1.43
C CYS A 203 -5.78 -8.92 2.88
N ILE A 204 -6.67 -8.69 3.86
CA ILE A 204 -6.35 -8.79 5.28
C ILE A 204 -5.96 -10.22 5.64
N PHE A 205 -6.72 -11.21 5.19
CA PHE A 205 -6.39 -12.62 5.36
C PHE A 205 -5.01 -12.95 4.79
N GLY A 206 -4.72 -12.51 3.56
CA GLY A 206 -3.40 -12.70 2.93
C GLY A 206 -2.26 -12.04 3.70
N MET A 207 -2.50 -10.88 4.33
CA MET A 207 -1.50 -10.24 5.21
C MET A 207 -1.29 -11.03 6.52
N LEU A 208 -2.36 -11.60 7.08
CA LEU A 208 -2.25 -12.45 8.27
C LEU A 208 -1.48 -13.74 7.95
N THR A 209 -1.74 -14.38 6.80
CA THR A 209 -1.02 -15.61 6.42
C THR A 209 0.49 -15.40 6.27
N LEU A 210 0.96 -14.20 5.92
CA LEU A 210 2.40 -13.87 5.92
C LEU A 210 3.04 -14.02 7.30
N VAL A 211 2.35 -13.53 8.35
CA VAL A 211 2.83 -13.67 9.73
C VAL A 211 2.68 -15.13 10.16
N MET A 212 1.50 -15.73 9.96
CA MET A 212 1.20 -17.07 10.44
C MET A 212 2.14 -18.14 9.87
N SER A 213 2.59 -17.98 8.63
CA SER A 213 3.53 -18.89 7.94
C SER A 213 5.01 -18.57 8.20
N SER A 214 5.34 -17.64 9.09
CA SER A 214 6.72 -17.17 9.31
C SER A 214 7.37 -16.55 8.06
N TYR A 215 6.60 -16.07 7.08
CA TYR A 215 7.17 -15.36 5.92
C TYR A 215 7.74 -13.99 6.31
N HIS A 216 7.02 -13.27 7.17
CA HIS A 216 7.41 -11.94 7.64
C HIS A 216 7.09 -11.76 9.12
N TYR A 217 7.82 -10.85 9.78
CA TYR A 217 7.39 -10.38 11.09
C TYR A 217 6.18 -9.46 10.96
N THR A 218 5.40 -9.40 12.03
CA THR A 218 4.23 -8.53 12.17
C THR A 218 4.57 -7.07 11.92
N ILE A 219 5.75 -6.62 12.37
CA ILE A 219 6.21 -5.24 12.15
C ILE A 219 6.47 -4.95 10.67
N ASP A 220 6.95 -5.93 9.91
CA ASP A 220 7.23 -5.79 8.48
C ASP A 220 5.91 -5.61 7.71
N VAL A 221 4.89 -6.39 8.08
CA VAL A 221 3.54 -6.33 7.51
C VAL A 221 2.86 -5.02 7.89
N LEU A 222 2.86 -4.64 9.16
CA LEU A 222 2.23 -3.41 9.62
C LEU A 222 2.89 -2.17 9.01
N GLY A 223 4.21 -2.10 9.03
CA GLY A 223 4.98 -1.01 8.43
C GLY A 223 4.70 -0.87 6.95
N ALA A 224 4.75 -1.98 6.20
CA ALA A 224 4.43 -1.99 4.78
C ALA A 224 3.00 -1.51 4.49
N PHE A 225 2.02 -1.91 5.29
CA PHE A 225 0.63 -1.47 5.14
C PHE A 225 0.48 0.03 5.37
N VAL A 226 1.08 0.56 6.44
CA VAL A 226 1.07 2.00 6.76
C VAL A 226 1.72 2.80 5.63
N PHE A 227 2.91 2.42 5.17
CA PHE A 227 3.56 3.11 4.05
C PHE A 227 2.73 3.03 2.77
N THR A 228 2.12 1.87 2.49
CA THR A 228 1.24 1.71 1.33
C THR A 228 0.05 2.66 1.42
N PHE A 229 -0.65 2.70 2.55
CA PHE A 229 -1.75 3.65 2.78
C PHE A 229 -1.30 5.10 2.59
N LEU A 230 -0.17 5.50 3.19
CA LEU A 230 0.36 6.87 3.08
C LEU A 230 0.73 7.23 1.64
N CYS A 231 1.36 6.33 0.89
CA CYS A 231 1.70 6.60 -0.51
C CYS A 231 0.46 6.69 -1.39
N TRP A 232 -0.55 5.82 -1.19
CA TRP A 232 -1.84 5.92 -1.88
C TRP A 232 -2.56 7.22 -1.55
N TRP A 233 -2.59 7.60 -0.27
CA TRP A 233 -3.16 8.85 0.21
C TRP A 233 -2.47 10.07 -0.42
N LEU A 234 -1.14 10.16 -0.33
CA LEU A 234 -0.36 11.27 -0.90
C LEU A 234 -0.51 11.36 -2.42
N PHE A 235 -0.60 10.23 -3.12
CA PHE A 235 -0.85 10.20 -4.54
C PHE A 235 -2.22 10.81 -4.89
N HIS A 236 -3.28 10.39 -4.19
CA HIS A 236 -4.64 10.89 -4.42
C HIS A 236 -4.78 12.36 -4.02
N LEU A 237 -4.15 12.75 -2.91
CA LEU A 237 -4.08 14.13 -2.47
C LEU A 237 -3.42 15.05 -3.52
N ALA A 238 -2.37 14.60 -4.19
CA ALA A 238 -1.69 15.38 -5.23
C ALA A 238 -2.51 15.54 -6.52
N ILE A 239 -3.39 14.59 -6.85
CA ILE A 239 -4.27 14.72 -8.02
C ILE A 239 -5.50 15.55 -7.69
N GLU A 240 -6.09 15.40 -6.51
CA GLU A 240 -7.33 16.06 -6.08
C GLU A 240 -7.11 17.51 -5.65
N VAL A 241 -6.04 17.80 -4.91
CA VAL A 241 -5.80 19.13 -4.34
C VAL A 241 -4.87 19.95 -5.23
N ASP A 242 -5.41 21.01 -5.82
CA ASP A 242 -4.68 21.91 -6.73
C ASP A 242 -3.44 22.54 -6.11
N GLU A 243 -3.52 22.92 -4.84
CA GLU A 243 -2.39 23.55 -4.17
C GLU A 243 -1.19 22.61 -4.11
N ILE A 244 -1.42 21.33 -3.80
CA ILE A 244 -0.36 20.34 -3.66
C ILE A 244 0.16 19.94 -5.04
N GLY A 245 -0.75 19.64 -5.96
CA GLY A 245 -0.40 19.17 -7.29
C GLY A 245 0.28 20.23 -8.18
N ASN A 246 -0.07 21.51 -8.04
CA ASN A 246 0.48 22.58 -8.89
C ASN A 246 1.68 23.29 -8.26
N HIS A 247 1.79 23.38 -6.93
CA HIS A 247 2.89 24.13 -6.30
C HIS A 247 4.07 23.27 -5.85
N ARG A 248 3.89 21.96 -5.61
CA ARG A 248 5.00 21.06 -5.22
C ARG A 248 5.59 20.37 -6.45
N TRP A 249 6.92 20.24 -6.50
CA TRP A 249 7.62 19.59 -7.62
C TRP A 249 7.17 18.14 -7.85
N TRP A 250 7.00 17.37 -6.76
CA TRP A 250 6.54 15.99 -6.83
C TRP A 250 5.05 15.89 -7.20
N GLY A 251 4.24 16.86 -6.77
CA GLY A 251 2.83 16.98 -7.17
C GLY A 251 2.69 17.19 -8.68
N LYS A 252 3.54 18.04 -9.27
CA LYS A 252 3.57 18.27 -10.72
C LYS A 252 3.89 16.99 -11.50
N VAL A 253 4.84 16.19 -11.00
CA VAL A 253 5.20 14.90 -11.61
C VAL A 253 4.02 13.93 -11.55
N ILE A 254 3.34 13.83 -10.40
CA ILE A 254 2.17 12.96 -10.23
C ILE A 254 1.04 13.38 -11.17
N ARG A 255 0.72 14.68 -11.28
CA ARG A 255 -0.33 15.18 -12.19
C ARG A 255 0.02 14.97 -13.66
N TRP A 256 1.28 15.19 -14.03
CA TRP A 256 1.76 14.90 -15.38
C TRP A 256 1.61 13.42 -15.72
N LEU A 257 1.97 12.54 -14.78
CA LEU A 257 1.82 11.10 -14.94
C LEU A 257 0.34 10.68 -14.96
N ASP A 258 -0.52 11.31 -14.17
CA ASP A 258 -1.96 11.02 -14.17
C ASP A 258 -2.66 11.45 -15.46
N TYR A 259 -2.14 12.48 -16.16
CA TYR A 259 -2.64 12.96 -17.45
C TYR A 259 -4.16 13.21 -17.45
N ASP A 260 -4.66 13.94 -16.45
CA ASP A 260 -6.09 14.21 -16.21
C ASP A 260 -6.96 12.94 -16.10
N GLY A 261 -6.36 11.83 -15.67
CA GLY A 261 -7.04 10.57 -15.40
C GLY A 261 -8.13 10.71 -14.33
N HIS A 262 -7.86 11.53 -13.32
CA HIS A 262 -8.78 11.90 -12.25
C HIS A 262 -10.13 12.39 -12.79
N LYS A 263 -10.10 13.43 -13.65
CA LYS A 263 -11.31 14.03 -14.26
C LYS A 263 -12.11 13.02 -15.08
N LEU A 264 -11.44 12.09 -15.75
CA LEU A 264 -12.11 11.04 -16.52
C LEU A 264 -12.87 10.05 -15.62
N ILE A 265 -12.25 9.65 -14.51
CA ILE A 265 -12.85 8.72 -13.56
C ILE A 265 -14.05 9.39 -12.88
N GLU A 266 -13.90 10.62 -12.40
CA GLU A 266 -14.99 11.41 -11.81
C GLU A 266 -16.14 11.62 -12.78
N ALA A 267 -15.87 12.05 -14.02
CA ALA A 267 -16.94 12.29 -15.01
C ALA A 267 -17.72 11.02 -15.35
N LYS A 268 -17.05 9.85 -15.38
CA LYS A 268 -17.72 8.55 -15.56
C LYS A 268 -18.56 8.18 -14.35
N GLU A 269 -18.08 8.47 -13.16
CA GLU A 269 -18.79 8.16 -11.91
C GLU A 269 -19.99 9.07 -11.71
N GLY A 270 -19.85 10.39 -11.88
CA GLY A 270 -20.96 11.35 -11.85
C GLY A 270 -22.05 11.02 -12.86
N ARG A 271 -21.68 10.62 -14.10
CA ARG A 271 -22.65 10.18 -15.11
C ARG A 271 -23.42 8.93 -14.69
N LYS A 272 -22.76 7.96 -14.06
CA LYS A 272 -23.42 6.74 -13.55
C LYS A 272 -24.39 7.06 -12.42
N THR A 273 -24.00 7.93 -11.49
CA THR A 273 -24.88 8.40 -10.41
C THR A 273 -26.12 9.07 -10.96
N LEU A 274 -25.96 9.98 -11.94
CA LEU A 274 -27.08 10.66 -12.59
C LEU A 274 -28.00 9.69 -13.35
N MET A 275 -27.45 8.69 -14.05
CA MET A 275 -28.24 7.65 -14.72
C MET A 275 -28.97 6.72 -13.73
N MET A 276 -28.37 6.39 -12.58
CA MET A 276 -29.04 5.60 -11.54
C MET A 276 -30.17 6.38 -10.86
N ALA A 277 -29.96 7.67 -10.60
CA ALA A 277 -30.99 8.58 -10.11
C ALA A 277 -32.15 8.72 -11.11
N ALA A 278 -31.85 8.95 -12.39
CA ALA A 278 -32.86 9.04 -13.46
C ALA A 278 -33.62 7.72 -13.72
N SER A 279 -33.01 6.57 -13.40
CA SER A 279 -33.63 5.25 -13.53
C SER A 279 -34.49 4.85 -12.31
N GLY A 280 -34.64 5.72 -11.30
CA GLY A 280 -35.39 5.40 -10.06
C GLY A 280 -34.74 4.31 -9.19
N ARG A 281 -33.46 4.00 -9.41
CA ARG A 281 -32.68 3.01 -8.64
C ARG A 281 -31.55 3.65 -7.82
N GLY A 282 -31.56 4.99 -7.71
CA GLY A 282 -30.61 5.71 -6.86
C GLY A 282 -30.92 5.49 -5.38
N PRO A 283 -29.92 5.57 -4.48
CA PRO A 283 -30.19 5.63 -3.06
C PRO A 283 -31.03 6.88 -2.77
N ILE A 284 -32.15 6.69 -2.08
CA ILE A 284 -33.02 7.75 -1.59
C ILE A 284 -32.22 8.50 -0.52
N HIS A 285 -31.67 9.66 -0.88
CA HIS A 285 -31.31 10.66 0.12
C HIS A 285 -32.51 11.59 0.30
N PRO A 286 -32.95 11.85 1.54
CA PRO A 286 -34.04 12.77 1.80
C PRO A 286 -33.59 14.20 1.50
N GLU A 287 -34.29 14.81 0.54
CA GLU A 287 -34.75 16.19 0.56
C GLU A 287 -33.77 17.25 1.08
N GLU A 288 -33.05 17.89 0.16
CA GLU A 288 -32.55 19.26 0.38
C GLU A 288 -33.30 20.17 -0.59
N THR A 289 -34.11 21.03 0.02
CA THR A 289 -35.03 21.99 -0.56
C THR A 289 -34.34 22.96 -1.52
N LEU A 290 -34.73 22.93 -2.79
CA LEU A 290 -34.47 24.02 -3.73
C LEU A 290 -35.64 25.02 -3.64
N PRO A 291 -35.42 26.30 -3.31
CA PRO A 291 -36.50 27.27 -3.33
C PRO A 291 -36.93 27.57 -4.77
N THR A 292 -38.25 27.61 -4.88
CA THR A 292 -39.08 27.76 -6.07
C THR A 292 -39.08 29.18 -6.66
N HIS A 293 -39.28 29.23 -7.97
CA HIS A 293 -39.92 30.28 -8.76
C HIS A 293 -39.28 31.68 -8.83
N VAL A 294 -38.79 32.03 -10.03
CA VAL A 294 -38.97 33.37 -10.62
C VAL A 294 -39.37 33.19 -12.09
N GLU A 295 -40.57 33.67 -12.44
CA GLU A 295 -41.12 33.74 -13.80
C GLU A 295 -40.48 34.87 -14.63
N PRO A 296 -40.61 34.84 -15.97
CA PRO A 296 -39.80 35.63 -16.88
C PRO A 296 -40.47 36.92 -17.36
N GLY A 297 -39.65 37.95 -17.62
CA GLY A 297 -39.93 38.98 -18.63
C GLY A 297 -39.93 40.42 -18.11
N GLN A 298 -38.94 41.20 -18.53
CA GLN A 298 -39.16 42.41 -19.37
C GLN A 298 -37.81 43.07 -19.71
N GLU A 299 -37.63 43.37 -20.99
CA GLU A 299 -36.65 44.32 -21.50
C GLU A 299 -36.88 45.73 -20.90
N MET A 300 -35.81 46.42 -20.54
CA MET A 300 -35.71 47.87 -20.80
C MET A 300 -34.26 48.36 -20.81
N THR A 301 -33.92 48.88 -21.97
CA THR A 301 -32.89 49.82 -22.39
C THR A 301 -32.36 50.86 -21.39
N GLU A 302 -31.06 51.16 -21.54
CA GLU A 302 -30.42 52.51 -21.51
C GLU A 302 -30.22 53.24 -20.16
N ARG A 303 -28.95 53.45 -19.74
CA ARG A 303 -28.24 54.77 -19.76
C ARG A 303 -26.92 54.80 -18.98
N ARG A 304 -26.08 55.72 -19.46
CA ARG A 304 -24.78 56.24 -19.01
C ARG A 304 -24.76 56.87 -17.61
N GLY A 305 -23.54 56.97 -17.05
CA GLY A 305 -23.12 57.87 -15.96
C GLY A 305 -22.89 57.08 -14.66
N GLY A 306 -21.71 56.98 -14.07
CA GLY A 306 -20.80 58.07 -13.72
C GLY A 306 -21.28 58.67 -12.40
N ASP A 307 -20.74 58.20 -11.26
CA ASP A 307 -20.33 59.03 -10.12
C ASP A 307 -19.81 58.19 -8.93
N ILE A 308 -18.77 58.75 -8.32
CA ILE A 308 -18.10 58.31 -7.09
C ILE A 308 -18.95 58.76 -5.90
N VAL A 309 -19.22 57.85 -4.95
CA VAL A 309 -19.71 58.24 -3.61
C VAL A 309 -19.06 57.35 -2.55
N GLU A 310 -18.31 57.99 -1.64
CA GLU A 310 -17.82 57.45 -0.37
C GLU A 310 -18.97 57.22 0.63
N VAL A 311 -18.89 56.16 1.44
CA VAL A 311 -19.65 55.98 2.69
C VAL A 311 -18.84 55.10 3.66
N PRO A 312 -19.07 55.11 5.00
CA PRO A 312 -18.08 55.56 5.98
C PRO A 312 -17.64 54.47 6.98
N ARG A 313 -16.55 54.77 7.70
CA ARG A 313 -16.10 54.04 8.90
C ARG A 313 -17.13 54.10 10.03
N MET A 314 -17.53 52.95 10.55
CA MET A 314 -18.17 52.81 11.87
C MET A 314 -17.12 52.54 12.94
N SER A 315 -17.10 53.39 13.97
CA SER A 315 -16.35 53.21 15.21
C SER A 315 -17.17 52.42 16.23
N LEU A 316 -16.50 51.55 17.00
CA LEU A 316 -16.95 51.17 18.35
C LEU A 316 -15.78 51.37 19.32
N SER A 317 -15.84 52.46 20.08
CA SER A 317 -15.33 52.56 21.46
C SER A 317 -16.06 51.52 22.32
N GLY A 318 -15.50 50.82 23.30
CA GLY A 318 -14.28 50.97 24.07
C GLY A 318 -14.64 50.67 25.53
N VAL A 319 -14.04 49.65 26.16
CA VAL A 319 -13.90 49.54 27.62
C VAL A 319 -12.55 48.87 27.95
N SER A 320 -11.81 49.53 28.83
CA SER A 320 -10.47 49.29 29.42
C SER A 320 -10.20 47.86 29.91
N ARG A 321 -8.98 47.34 30.12
CA ARG A 321 -7.55 47.77 30.23
C ARG A 321 -7.01 47.21 31.57
N GLY A 322 -5.85 46.56 31.51
CA GLY A 322 -4.96 46.26 32.64
C GLY A 322 -4.79 44.75 32.87
N ASP A 323 -3.62 44.17 33.10
CA ASP A 323 -2.22 44.60 33.06
C ASP A 323 -1.38 43.31 32.93
N SER A 324 -0.21 43.40 32.30
CA SER A 324 0.81 42.34 32.37
C SER A 324 1.50 42.35 33.74
N PRO A 325 2.17 41.25 34.15
CA PRO A 325 3.62 41.28 33.91
C PRO A 325 4.26 39.92 33.55
N ARG A 326 5.38 40.05 32.85
CA ARG A 326 6.45 39.05 32.69
C ARG A 326 7.01 38.64 34.04
N LEU A 327 7.46 37.39 34.17
CA LEU A 327 8.59 37.05 35.04
C LEU A 327 9.40 35.88 34.48
N SER A 328 10.67 36.20 34.23
CA SER A 328 11.81 35.33 33.99
C SER A 328 12.15 34.54 35.25
N GLY A 329 12.61 33.30 35.12
CA GLY A 329 13.07 32.49 36.25
C GLY A 329 13.86 31.25 35.82
N SER A 330 15.16 31.43 35.62
CA SER A 330 16.19 30.39 35.65
C SER A 330 16.21 29.69 37.01
N LEU A 331 16.30 28.36 37.04
CA LEU A 331 16.91 27.64 38.17
C LEU A 331 17.54 26.31 37.75
N ARG A 332 18.86 26.31 37.90
CA ARG A 332 19.80 25.19 37.87
C ARG A 332 19.72 24.40 39.17
N THR A 333 20.44 23.27 39.19
CA THR A 333 20.78 22.36 40.31
C THR A 333 19.83 21.16 40.44
N ARG A 334 20.27 19.93 40.75
CA ARG A 334 21.54 19.45 41.32
C ARG A 334 21.69 17.95 41.00
N VAL A 335 22.93 17.52 40.84
CA VAL A 335 23.37 16.12 40.90
C VAL A 335 23.16 15.58 42.32
N SER A 336 22.64 14.37 42.46
CA SER A 336 22.90 13.51 43.62
C SER A 336 22.95 12.05 43.18
N ASN A 337 24.18 11.51 43.24
CA ASN A 337 24.45 10.09 43.38
C ASN A 337 23.86 9.61 44.71
N GLU A 338 23.13 8.49 44.70
CA GLU A 338 23.10 7.61 45.86
C GLU A 338 22.91 6.15 45.43
N ARG A 339 23.88 5.33 45.86
CA ARG A 339 23.85 3.87 45.86
C ARG A 339 22.80 3.40 46.87
N VAL A 340 21.96 2.45 46.49
CA VAL A 340 21.52 1.40 47.42
C VAL A 340 21.64 0.05 46.73
N SER A 341 22.36 -0.82 47.41
CA SER A 341 22.77 -2.16 47.05
C SER A 341 21.69 -3.20 47.37
N ASN A 342 21.74 -4.32 46.65
CA ASN A 342 21.45 -5.69 47.08
C ASN A 342 20.05 -6.05 47.60
N ALA A 343 19.32 -6.83 46.80
CA ALA A 343 18.67 -8.08 47.26
C ALA A 343 18.18 -8.90 46.04
N LEU A 344 18.15 -10.23 46.20
CA LEU A 344 17.59 -11.26 45.31
C LEU A 344 18.58 -12.00 44.39
N SER A 345 19.47 -12.74 45.03
CA SER A 345 20.04 -13.99 44.54
C SER A 345 19.07 -15.16 44.83
N GLY A 346 18.65 -15.89 43.80
CA GLY A 346 17.95 -17.18 43.90
C GLY A 346 18.42 -18.12 42.78
N PRO A 347 18.50 -19.46 43.00
CA PRO A 347 19.19 -20.38 42.08
C PRO A 347 18.29 -20.82 40.92
N VAL A 348 18.82 -20.79 39.70
CA VAL A 348 18.16 -21.34 38.50
C VAL A 348 18.52 -22.83 38.38
N GLN A 349 17.50 -23.70 38.48
CA GLN A 349 17.60 -25.13 38.20
C GLN A 349 17.74 -25.38 36.69
N SER A 350 18.77 -26.13 36.29
CA SER A 350 18.96 -26.59 34.91
C SER A 350 18.09 -27.81 34.62
N VAL A 351 17.14 -27.70 33.69
CA VAL A 351 16.38 -28.84 33.17
C VAL A 351 17.14 -29.42 31.95
N ARG A 352 17.76 -30.59 32.11
CA ARG A 352 18.33 -31.37 30.98
C ARG A 352 17.19 -32.00 30.17
N ARG A 353 17.18 -31.78 28.84
CA ARG A 353 16.38 -32.59 27.89
C ARG A 353 17.17 -33.85 27.47
N PRO A 354 16.51 -34.97 27.19
CA PRO A 354 17.18 -36.21 26.77
C PRO A 354 17.71 -36.11 25.33
N PRO A 355 18.73 -36.90 24.98
CA PRO A 355 19.31 -36.89 23.64
C PRO A 355 18.37 -37.55 22.62
N VAL A 356 18.24 -36.92 21.45
CA VAL A 356 17.54 -37.50 20.28
C VAL A 356 18.47 -38.53 19.65
N THR A 357 17.99 -39.77 19.51
CA THR A 357 18.74 -40.87 18.90
C THR A 357 18.74 -40.76 17.37
N GLN A 358 19.82 -41.26 16.77
CA GLN A 358 20.14 -41.20 15.34
C GLN A 358 19.03 -41.80 14.44
N GLU A 359 18.23 -42.71 14.99
CA GLU A 359 17.08 -43.36 14.35
C GLU A 359 15.93 -42.39 14.02
N THR A 360 15.76 -41.29 14.77
CA THR A 360 14.74 -40.28 14.48
C THR A 360 15.14 -39.38 13.31
N VAL A 361 16.43 -39.30 12.98
CA VAL A 361 16.96 -38.48 11.89
C VAL A 361 16.82 -39.19 10.53
N GLU A 362 16.95 -40.52 10.49
CA GLU A 362 16.84 -41.29 9.24
C GLU A 362 15.41 -41.34 8.70
N ILE A 363 14.40 -41.44 9.57
CA ILE A 363 12.98 -41.46 9.18
C ILE A 363 12.55 -40.13 8.52
N LEU A 364 13.15 -39.00 8.92
CA LEU A 364 12.84 -37.68 8.35
C LEU A 364 13.53 -37.40 7.00
N ILE A 365 14.61 -38.12 6.66
CA ILE A 365 15.35 -37.91 5.41
C ILE A 365 14.70 -38.67 4.24
N GLU A 366 14.04 -39.80 4.51
CA GLU A 366 13.41 -40.62 3.47
C GLU A 366 12.11 -39.99 2.91
N GLU A 367 11.39 -39.22 3.72
CA GLU A 367 10.13 -38.57 3.30
C GLU A 367 10.33 -37.34 2.38
N ILE A 368 11.56 -36.79 2.34
CA ILE A 368 11.89 -35.58 1.55
C ILE A 368 12.30 -35.94 0.11
N HIS A 369 12.67 -37.19 -0.19
CA HIS A 369 13.22 -37.58 -1.50
C HIS A 369 12.18 -37.94 -2.57
N VAL A 370 10.88 -37.87 -2.29
CA VAL A 370 9.83 -38.20 -3.26
C VAL A 370 8.98 -36.98 -3.58
N SER A 371 9.55 -36.02 -4.34
CA SER A 371 8.83 -35.20 -5.32
C SER A 371 9.77 -34.21 -6.04
N PRO A 372 9.99 -34.39 -7.35
CA PRO A 372 10.26 -33.26 -8.23
C PRO A 372 9.40 -33.30 -9.52
N PRO A 373 9.45 -32.22 -10.31
CA PRO A 373 8.81 -30.91 -10.11
C PRO A 373 7.33 -30.86 -10.55
#